data_AF-A0AA35T4R7-F1
#
_entry.id   AF-A0AA35T4R7-F1
#
_cell.length_a   1.000
_cell.length_b   1.000
_cell.length_c   1.000
_cell.angle_alpha   90.00
_cell.angle_beta   90.00
_cell.angle_gamma   90.00
#
_symmetry.space_group_name_H-M   'P 1'
#
loop_
_entity.id
_entity.type
_entity.pdbx_description
1 polymer ?
#
loop_
_entity_poly.entity_id
_entity_poly.type
_entity_poly.pdbx_seq_one_letter_code
_entity_poly.pdbx_strand_id
1 'polypeptide(L)'
;MFFPNETASVNNTGREAPKCSRDFFLDNSSGLCRPECGEWDQYSPATRRAVYGVNITFILVTIIVCVVTFVWSIFRRKIMFRYPNIILLYITFTRAILSILHLVGYTDEKALYCTSRDRMTSFEEGSAYCNIIGSATTFIPIFDLTGLCFHLGTVLFTAYFPFRARKLETKGGYKYLHVFAVICGVGFSIFLVGLQFAVGGFSRTVVPIFCLAASESAFVFGVIPGCFISAIFLTFVMVLLFKIINIQGWKLKRSQQETKQTVSTSEHTTSSSKNYTTAQIKLVLIFCTQGLATIINYSSYSVVLRMEDVFSRAFQEYLDCEGPGNGQCDRSLFEAFDPTPTTFPLTTIAYVLLPISTLIYVANIEKQFTRCKTKFKSSTKSTR
;
A
#
# COMPACT_ATOMS: atom_id res chain seq x y z
N MET A 1 28.74 15.83 -12.69
CA MET A 1 28.43 17.02 -13.51
C MET A 1 29.45 18.09 -13.19
N PHE A 2 30.16 18.58 -14.20
CA PHE A 2 31.10 19.69 -14.09
C PHE A 2 30.30 21.00 -13.96
N PHE A 3 30.54 21.76 -12.90
CA PHE A 3 30.10 23.15 -12.80
C PHE A 3 31.13 24.03 -13.52
N PRO A 4 30.75 24.90 -14.48
CA PRO A 4 31.61 26.01 -14.86
C PRO A 4 31.60 27.03 -13.73
N ASN A 5 32.80 27.35 -13.26
CA ASN A 5 33.06 28.35 -12.24
C ASN A 5 33.14 29.72 -12.94
N GLU A 6 32.01 30.39 -13.15
CA GLU A 6 32.02 31.79 -13.58
C GLU A 6 32.06 32.70 -12.36
N THR A 7 33.27 33.17 -12.05
CA THR A 7 33.48 34.34 -11.20
C THR A 7 33.08 35.59 -12.00
N ALA A 8 31.80 35.95 -11.94
CA ALA A 8 31.34 37.23 -12.45
C ALA A 8 31.65 38.33 -11.42
N SER A 9 32.64 39.16 -11.74
CA SER A 9 32.88 40.44 -11.08
C SER A 9 31.67 41.35 -11.26
N VAL A 10 31.09 41.79 -10.13
CA VAL A 10 29.94 42.70 -10.11
C VAL A 10 30.40 44.09 -10.52
N ASN A 11 30.17 44.43 -11.79
CA ASN A 11 30.18 45.81 -12.25
C ASN A 11 28.82 46.42 -11.91
N ASN A 12 28.82 47.37 -10.98
CA ASN A 12 27.67 48.21 -10.62
C ASN A 12 27.20 49.00 -11.85
N THR A 13 26.19 48.46 -12.54
CA THR A 13 25.32 49.20 -13.43
C THR A 13 23.92 49.13 -12.83
N GLY A 14 23.25 50.28 -12.70
CA GLY A 14 21.92 50.42 -12.11
C GLY A 14 20.83 49.71 -12.91
N ARG A 15 20.82 48.38 -12.86
CA ARG A 15 19.66 47.57 -13.23
C ARG A 15 18.72 47.56 -12.03
N GLU A 16 17.51 48.05 -12.23
CA GLU A 16 16.40 47.81 -11.30
C GLU A 16 16.35 46.30 -10.99
N ALA A 17 16.18 45.94 -9.72
CA ALA A 17 16.06 44.55 -9.32
C ALA A 17 14.95 43.87 -10.16
N PRO A 18 15.17 42.64 -10.65
CA PRO A 18 14.18 41.94 -11.45
C PRO A 18 12.86 41.86 -10.67
N LYS A 19 11.77 42.37 -11.26
CA LYS A 19 10.43 42.24 -10.68
C LYS A 19 9.96 40.81 -10.90
N CYS A 20 9.85 40.06 -9.81
CA CYS A 20 9.27 38.73 -9.85
C CYS A 20 7.77 38.78 -10.10
N SER A 21 7.23 37.70 -10.67
CA SER A 21 5.79 37.47 -10.80
C SER A 21 5.10 37.39 -9.43
N ARG A 22 3.78 37.50 -9.40
CA ARG A 22 2.96 37.71 -8.18
C ARG A 22 3.16 36.66 -7.09
N ASP A 23 3.44 35.41 -7.48
CA ASP A 23 3.59 34.28 -6.56
C ASP A 23 5.07 33.91 -6.31
N PHE A 24 5.98 34.78 -6.72
CA PHE A 24 7.42 34.58 -6.67
C PHE A 24 8.11 35.71 -5.89
N PHE A 25 9.16 35.35 -5.16
CA PHE A 25 10.03 36.31 -4.47
C PHE A 25 11.44 36.24 -5.02
N LEU A 26 12.19 37.34 -4.90
CA LEU A 26 13.59 37.39 -5.32
C LEU A 26 14.46 36.73 -4.24
N ASP A 27 15.08 35.60 -4.57
CA ASP A 27 16.06 34.96 -3.70
C ASP A 27 17.39 35.71 -3.79
N ASN A 28 17.76 36.42 -2.71
CA ASN A 28 19.00 37.20 -2.62
C ASN A 28 20.28 36.37 -2.79
N SER A 29 20.23 35.05 -2.57
CA SER A 29 21.40 34.18 -2.66
C SER A 29 21.69 33.71 -4.09
N SER A 30 20.64 33.44 -4.88
CA SER A 30 20.77 32.99 -6.27
C SER A 30 20.51 34.10 -7.30
N GLY A 31 19.90 35.21 -6.89
CA GLY A 31 19.47 36.29 -7.79
C GLY A 31 18.28 35.90 -8.69
N LEU A 32 17.62 34.78 -8.41
CA LEU A 32 16.51 34.22 -9.20
C LEU A 32 15.17 34.42 -8.48
N CYS A 33 14.08 34.52 -9.25
CA CYS A 33 12.73 34.52 -8.71
C CYS A 33 12.30 33.10 -8.37
N ARG A 34 11.98 32.82 -7.11
CA ARG A 34 11.55 31.50 -6.62
C ARG A 34 10.10 31.54 -6.16
N PRO A 35 9.33 30.45 -6.32
CA PRO A 35 7.93 30.42 -5.90
C PRO A 35 7.83 30.49 -4.36
N GLU A 36 6.91 31.30 -3.84
CA GLU A 36 6.61 31.35 -2.41
C GLU A 36 5.84 30.09 -1.98
N CYS A 37 6.26 29.46 -0.89
CA CYS A 37 5.67 28.21 -0.45
C CYS A 37 4.22 28.41 0.04
N GLY A 38 3.25 27.81 -0.64
CA GLY A 38 1.83 27.84 -0.27
C GLY A 38 1.00 28.96 -0.88
N GLU A 39 1.59 29.82 -1.72
CA GLU A 39 0.87 30.73 -2.65
C GLU A 39 0.78 30.12 -4.05
N TRP A 40 1.82 29.40 -4.49
CA TRP A 40 1.87 28.77 -5.81
C TRP A 40 1.30 27.34 -5.81
N ASP A 41 0.35 27.06 -6.71
CA ASP A 41 -0.36 25.77 -6.84
C ASP A 41 0.09 24.97 -8.08
N GLN A 42 0.53 23.72 -7.86
CA GLN A 42 0.93 22.78 -8.92
C GLN A 42 -0.23 22.43 -9.88
N TYR A 43 -1.47 22.43 -9.37
CA TYR A 43 -2.66 22.02 -10.12
C TYR A 43 -3.57 23.19 -10.47
N SER A 44 -4.21 23.11 -11.63
CA SER A 44 -5.39 23.96 -11.89
C SER A 44 -6.46 23.76 -10.80
N PRO A 45 -7.28 24.77 -10.48
CA PRO A 45 -8.28 24.66 -9.41
C PRO A 45 -9.27 23.50 -9.60
N ALA A 46 -9.61 23.18 -10.86
CA ALA A 46 -10.49 22.07 -11.19
C ALA A 46 -9.82 20.71 -10.92
N THR A 47 -8.58 20.53 -11.39
CA THR A 47 -7.80 19.30 -11.15
C THR A 47 -7.52 19.11 -9.66
N ARG A 48 -7.18 20.18 -8.94
CA ARG A 48 -6.97 20.15 -7.48
C ARG A 48 -8.21 19.63 -6.76
N ARG A 49 -9.38 20.22 -7.00
CA ARG A 49 -10.64 19.78 -6.37
C ARG A 49 -10.98 18.33 -6.69
N ALA A 50 -10.76 17.89 -7.93
CA ALA A 50 -11.02 16.51 -8.33
C ALA A 50 -10.10 15.52 -7.60
N VAL A 51 -8.78 15.73 -7.65
CA VAL A 51 -7.79 14.84 -7.02
C VAL A 51 -8.00 14.80 -5.50
N TYR A 52 -8.13 15.95 -4.86
CA TYR A 52 -8.33 16.04 -3.41
C TYR A 52 -9.65 15.44 -2.96
N GLY A 53 -10.75 15.79 -3.64
CA GLY A 53 -12.09 15.30 -3.31
C GLY A 53 -12.15 13.78 -3.37
N VAL A 54 -11.58 13.17 -4.41
CA VAL A 54 -11.49 11.72 -4.56
C VAL A 54 -10.69 11.10 -3.42
N ASN A 55 -9.49 11.62 -3.15
CA ASN A 55 -8.58 11.05 -2.15
C ASN A 55 -9.10 11.16 -0.72
N ILE A 56 -9.59 12.33 -0.32
CA ILE A 56 -10.18 12.55 1.00
C ILE A 56 -11.37 11.61 1.19
N THR A 57 -12.23 11.46 0.18
CA THR A 57 -13.38 10.55 0.23
C THR A 57 -12.94 9.12 0.52
N PHE A 58 -11.95 8.60 -0.21
CA PHE A 58 -11.47 7.24 0.00
C PHE A 58 -10.70 7.04 1.31
N ILE A 59 -9.98 8.05 1.79
CA ILE A 59 -9.35 8.04 3.11
C ILE A 59 -10.43 7.92 4.20
N LEU A 60 -11.49 8.71 4.12
CA LEU A 60 -12.62 8.64 5.06
C LEU A 60 -13.32 7.28 5.00
N VAL A 61 -13.57 6.75 3.81
CA VAL A 61 -14.12 5.39 3.63
C VAL A 61 -13.20 4.36 4.28
N THR A 62 -11.89 4.47 4.10
CA THR A 62 -10.92 3.56 4.72
C THR A 62 -11.00 3.59 6.24
N ILE A 63 -11.03 4.80 6.84
CA ILE A 63 -11.15 4.96 8.29
C ILE A 63 -12.44 4.31 8.80
N ILE A 64 -13.57 4.57 8.14
CA ILE A 64 -14.87 3.98 8.49
C ILE A 64 -14.80 2.45 8.44
N VAL A 65 -14.25 1.88 7.36
CA VAL A 65 -14.11 0.42 7.20
C VAL A 65 -13.20 -0.16 8.30
N CYS A 66 -12.10 0.50 8.65
CA CYS A 66 -11.23 0.06 9.73
C CYS A 66 -11.95 0.07 11.08
N VAL A 67 -12.69 1.14 11.42
CA VAL A 67 -13.49 1.24 12.65
C VAL A 67 -14.52 0.12 12.72
N VAL A 68 -15.29 -0.10 11.65
CA VAL A 68 -16.27 -1.19 11.58
C VAL A 68 -15.59 -2.55 11.75
N THR A 69 -14.41 -2.75 11.15
CA THR A 69 -13.62 -3.98 11.30
C THR A 69 -13.19 -4.21 12.75
N PHE A 70 -12.78 -3.17 13.47
CA PHE A 70 -12.45 -3.26 14.90
C PHE A 70 -13.65 -3.65 15.74
N VAL A 71 -14.78 -2.97 15.55
CA VAL A 71 -16.04 -3.27 16.25
C VAL A 71 -16.44 -4.73 16.03
N TRP A 72 -16.41 -5.20 14.78
CA TRP A 72 -16.74 -6.60 14.47
C TRP A 72 -15.75 -7.60 15.07
N SER A 73 -14.47 -7.21 15.14
CA SER A 73 -13.41 -8.04 15.71
C SER A 73 -13.55 -8.21 17.21
N ILE A 74 -14.04 -7.19 17.94
CA ILE A 74 -14.36 -7.26 19.37
C ILE A 74 -15.48 -8.27 19.62
N PHE A 75 -16.57 -8.21 18.85
CA PHE A 75 -17.64 -9.20 18.92
C PHE A 75 -17.13 -10.63 18.67
N ARG A 76 -16.06 -10.77 17.88
CA ARG A 76 -15.43 -12.05 17.52
C ARG A 76 -14.09 -12.29 18.19
N ARG A 77 -13.86 -11.70 19.37
CA ARG A 77 -12.54 -11.70 20.04
C ARG A 77 -11.92 -13.09 20.21
N LYS A 78 -12.74 -14.12 20.48
CA LYS A 78 -12.27 -15.51 20.69
C LYS A 78 -11.55 -16.11 19.47
N ILE A 79 -11.88 -15.64 18.26
CA ILE A 79 -11.31 -16.13 16.99
C ILE A 79 -10.30 -15.13 16.43
N MET A 80 -10.61 -13.84 16.48
CA MET A 80 -9.79 -12.79 15.88
C MET A 80 -8.48 -12.53 16.65
N PHE A 81 -8.49 -12.64 17.97
CA PHE A 81 -7.32 -12.35 18.81
C PHE A 81 -6.41 -13.58 18.97
N ARG A 82 -6.48 -14.52 18.01
CA ARG A 82 -5.62 -15.70 17.95
C ARG A 82 -4.85 -15.69 16.65
N TYR A 83 -3.59 -16.08 16.72
CA TYR A 83 -2.77 -16.28 15.52
C TYR A 83 -3.39 -17.37 14.62
N PRO A 84 -3.42 -17.19 13.29
CA PRO A 84 -2.84 -16.08 12.53
C PRO A 84 -3.72 -14.83 12.40
N ASN A 85 -5.00 -14.89 12.75
CA ASN A 85 -5.99 -13.83 12.49
C ASN A 85 -5.66 -12.49 13.15
N ILE A 86 -4.94 -12.50 14.28
CA ILE A 86 -4.51 -11.28 14.97
C ILE A 86 -3.66 -10.37 14.07
N ILE A 87 -2.94 -10.93 13.09
CA ILE A 87 -2.17 -10.16 12.11
C ILE A 87 -3.09 -9.23 11.30
N LEU A 88 -4.29 -9.69 10.93
CA LEU A 88 -5.24 -8.87 10.19
C LEU A 88 -5.71 -7.66 11.00
N LEU A 89 -5.75 -7.77 12.35
CA LEU A 89 -6.04 -6.63 13.22
C LEU A 89 -4.90 -5.63 13.23
N TYR A 90 -3.65 -6.10 13.25
CA TYR A 90 -2.49 -5.20 13.16
C TYR A 90 -2.46 -4.45 11.83
N ILE A 91 -2.74 -5.13 10.71
CA ILE A 91 -2.86 -4.50 9.40
C ILE A 91 -3.99 -3.47 9.37
N THR A 92 -5.14 -3.80 9.97
CA THR A 92 -6.27 -2.85 10.05
C THR A 92 -5.89 -1.62 10.88
N PHE A 93 -5.12 -1.82 11.96
CA PHE A 93 -4.65 -0.76 12.84
C PHE A 93 -3.65 0.17 12.18
N THR A 94 -2.60 -0.37 11.58
CA THR A 94 -1.58 0.40 10.86
C THR A 94 -2.21 1.17 9.70
N ARG A 95 -3.18 0.58 8.99
CA ARG A 95 -3.93 1.29 7.95
C ARG A 95 -4.76 2.46 8.47
N ALA A 96 -5.44 2.28 9.60
CA ALA A 96 -6.18 3.38 10.22
C ALA A 96 -5.25 4.54 10.58
N ILE A 97 -4.08 4.23 11.17
CA ILE A 97 -3.06 5.24 11.48
C ILE A 97 -2.60 5.98 10.23
N LEU A 98 -2.22 5.24 9.18
CA LEU A 98 -1.75 5.86 7.93
C LEU A 98 -2.82 6.73 7.27
N SER A 99 -4.08 6.28 7.25
CA SER A 99 -5.19 7.08 6.75
C SER A 99 -5.43 8.35 7.56
N ILE A 100 -5.28 8.29 8.89
CA ILE A 100 -5.36 9.49 9.73
C ILE A 100 -4.20 10.43 9.43
N LEU A 101 -2.97 9.92 9.32
CA LEU A 101 -1.80 10.75 8.98
C LEU A 101 -1.98 11.48 7.65
N HIS A 102 -2.47 10.78 6.61
CA HIS A 102 -2.81 11.41 5.33
C HIS A 102 -3.94 12.44 5.43
N LEU A 103 -4.97 12.16 6.24
CA LEU A 103 -6.08 13.09 6.45
C LEU A 103 -5.59 14.38 7.13
N VAL A 104 -4.72 14.27 8.13
CA VAL A 104 -4.12 15.44 8.79
C VAL A 104 -3.22 16.20 7.80
N GLY A 105 -2.51 15.48 6.93
CA GLY A 105 -1.68 16.09 5.88
C GLY A 105 -2.48 16.97 4.93
N TYR A 106 -3.72 16.57 4.64
CA TYR A 106 -4.68 17.38 3.88
C TYR A 106 -5.19 18.62 4.61
N THR A 107 -5.24 18.60 5.94
CA THR A 107 -5.73 19.76 6.71
C THR A 107 -4.66 20.81 6.96
N ASP A 108 -3.38 20.42 6.92
CA ASP A 108 -2.24 21.31 7.17
C ASP A 108 -1.16 21.09 6.10
N GLU A 109 -1.55 21.33 4.85
CA GLU A 109 -0.66 21.23 3.69
C GLU A 109 0.59 22.11 3.90
N LYS A 110 0.41 23.35 4.37
CA LYS A 110 1.55 24.27 4.53
C LYS A 110 2.61 23.73 5.49
N ALA A 111 2.24 23.13 6.62
CA ALA A 111 3.22 22.50 7.52
C ALA A 111 3.86 21.23 6.94
N LEU A 112 3.21 20.57 5.98
CA LEU A 112 3.73 19.40 5.29
C LEU A 112 4.78 19.77 4.23
N TYR A 113 4.48 20.77 3.38
CA TYR A 113 5.27 21.18 2.21
C TYR A 113 6.27 22.31 2.46
N CYS A 114 6.08 23.11 3.52
CA CYS A 114 6.89 24.29 3.75
C CYS A 114 7.75 24.11 4.99
N THR A 115 9.07 24.17 4.80
CA THR A 115 10.03 24.25 5.91
C THR A 115 10.30 25.71 6.30
N SER A 116 10.10 26.65 5.37
CA SER A 116 10.18 28.10 5.58
C SER A 116 9.36 28.84 4.51
N ARG A 117 9.23 30.18 4.64
CA ARG A 117 8.54 31.06 3.67
C ARG A 117 9.05 30.90 2.24
N ASP A 118 10.34 30.59 2.12
CA ASP A 118 11.11 30.65 0.87
C ASP A 118 11.35 29.26 0.24
N ARG A 119 10.87 28.16 0.84
CA ARG A 119 11.32 26.80 0.49
C ARG A 119 10.19 25.79 0.46
N MET A 120 9.81 25.37 -0.76
CA MET A 120 9.14 24.09 -0.97
C MET A 120 10.09 22.95 -0.55
N THR A 121 9.59 21.97 0.18
CA THR A 121 10.34 20.78 0.69
C THR A 121 11.15 20.03 -0.37
N SER A 122 10.83 20.24 -1.65
CA SER A 122 11.48 19.61 -2.80
C SER A 122 12.98 19.91 -2.97
N PHE A 123 13.58 20.82 -2.18
CA PHE A 123 14.91 21.34 -2.49
C PHE A 123 16.07 21.02 -1.54
N GLU A 124 15.91 20.45 -0.33
CA GLU A 124 17.09 19.88 0.38
C GLU A 124 16.74 19.08 1.65
N GLU A 125 15.91 19.62 2.56
CA GLU A 125 15.57 18.95 3.82
C GLU A 125 14.04 18.91 4.03
N GLY A 126 13.50 17.72 4.35
CA GLY A 126 12.08 17.54 4.60
C GLY A 126 11.65 18.07 5.97
N SER A 127 10.43 18.59 6.06
CA SER A 127 9.87 18.98 7.36
C SER A 127 9.80 17.77 8.30
N ALA A 128 9.82 18.01 9.62
CA ALA A 128 9.63 16.92 10.60
C ALA A 128 8.31 16.17 10.34
N TYR A 129 7.29 16.89 9.90
CA TYR A 129 6.01 16.31 9.55
C TYR A 129 6.10 15.42 8.30
N CYS A 130 6.83 15.87 7.28
CA CYS A 130 7.09 15.10 6.07
C CYS A 130 7.87 13.80 6.36
N ASN A 131 8.89 13.88 7.23
CA ASN A 131 9.62 12.71 7.69
C ASN A 131 8.74 11.69 8.41
N ILE A 132 7.78 12.13 9.22
CA ILE A 132 6.82 11.23 9.90
C ILE A 132 5.89 10.54 8.88
N ILE A 133 5.27 11.32 7.99
CA ILE A 133 4.35 10.76 6.99
C ILE A 133 5.09 9.82 6.03
N GLY A 134 6.28 10.20 5.56
CA GLY A 134 7.08 9.38 4.66
C GLY A 134 7.57 8.09 5.30
N SER A 135 7.98 8.15 6.56
CA SER A 135 8.31 6.96 7.35
C SER A 135 7.12 6.02 7.46
N ALA A 136 5.93 6.55 7.76
CA ALA A 136 4.71 5.74 7.85
C ALA A 136 4.32 5.13 6.49
N THR A 137 4.45 5.92 5.42
CA THR A 137 4.15 5.50 4.04
C THR A 137 5.07 4.40 3.56
N THR A 138 6.32 4.35 4.03
CA THR A 138 7.25 3.25 3.72
C THR A 138 7.05 2.05 4.67
N PHE A 139 6.94 2.31 5.97
CA PHE A 139 6.85 1.27 7.00
C PHE A 139 5.61 0.39 6.83
N ILE A 140 4.45 1.00 6.68
CA ILE A 140 3.14 0.34 6.81
C ILE A 140 2.87 -0.63 5.65
N PRO A 141 3.07 -0.27 4.37
CA PRO A 141 2.87 -1.22 3.28
C PRO A 141 3.76 -2.46 3.38
N ILE A 142 5.02 -2.30 3.80
CA ILE A 142 5.96 -3.42 3.94
C ILE A 142 5.58 -4.30 5.15
N PHE A 143 5.21 -3.67 6.26
CA PHE A 143 4.74 -4.38 7.46
C PHE A 143 3.48 -5.19 7.13
N ASP A 144 2.51 -4.57 6.46
CA ASP A 144 1.25 -5.20 6.12
C ASP A 144 1.45 -6.39 5.20
N LEU A 145 2.27 -6.21 4.16
CA LEU A 145 2.53 -7.23 3.16
C LEU A 145 3.29 -8.43 3.77
N THR A 146 4.26 -8.15 4.64
CA THR A 146 4.95 -9.18 5.42
C THR A 146 3.95 -9.94 6.32
N GLY A 147 3.06 -9.21 6.99
CA GLY A 147 1.97 -9.78 7.78
C GLY A 147 1.03 -10.67 6.95
N LEU A 148 0.64 -10.22 5.77
CA LEU A 148 -0.19 -10.99 4.84
C LEU A 148 0.52 -12.28 4.39
N CYS A 149 1.83 -12.23 4.13
CA CYS A 149 2.64 -13.41 3.84
C CYS A 149 2.63 -14.42 4.99
N PHE A 150 2.83 -13.99 6.24
CA PHE A 150 2.77 -14.88 7.41
C PHE A 150 1.36 -15.43 7.64
N HIS A 151 0.34 -14.61 7.45
CA HIS A 151 -1.06 -15.01 7.58
C HIS A 151 -1.41 -16.10 6.55
N LEU A 152 -1.14 -15.84 5.26
CA LEU A 152 -1.40 -16.77 4.17
C LEU A 152 -0.52 -18.03 4.26
N GLY A 153 0.77 -17.88 4.59
CA GLY A 153 1.69 -18.98 4.81
C GLY A 153 1.22 -19.92 5.93
N THR A 154 0.66 -19.36 7.01
CA THR A 154 0.05 -20.16 8.08
C THR A 154 -1.20 -20.88 7.58
N VAL A 155 -2.07 -20.20 6.84
CA VAL A 155 -3.26 -20.83 6.23
C VAL A 155 -2.85 -21.99 5.32
N LEU A 156 -1.83 -21.81 4.48
CA LEU A 156 -1.29 -22.87 3.63
C LEU A 156 -0.72 -24.03 4.46
N PHE A 157 0.09 -23.74 5.48
CA PHE A 157 0.66 -24.75 6.36
C PHE A 157 -0.43 -25.59 7.04
N THR A 158 -1.47 -24.96 7.57
CA THR A 158 -2.61 -25.68 8.17
C THR A 158 -3.39 -26.50 7.15
N ALA A 159 -3.49 -26.02 5.91
CA ALA A 159 -4.18 -26.73 4.84
C ALA A 159 -3.39 -27.94 4.32
N TYR A 160 -2.05 -27.89 4.29
CA TYR A 160 -1.20 -28.98 3.76
C TYR A 160 -0.78 -29.98 4.83
N PHE A 161 -0.54 -29.52 6.07
CA PHE A 161 0.00 -30.35 7.14
C PHE A 161 -0.87 -30.29 8.41
N PRO A 162 -2.15 -30.73 8.34
CA PRO A 162 -3.11 -30.55 9.43
C PRO A 162 -2.68 -31.23 10.75
N PHE A 163 -2.04 -32.39 10.68
CA PHE A 163 -1.54 -33.10 11.87
C PHE A 163 -0.40 -32.35 12.56
N ARG A 164 0.55 -31.82 11.79
CA ARG A 164 1.67 -31.02 12.32
C ARG A 164 1.16 -29.69 12.88
N ALA A 165 0.25 -29.02 12.17
CA ALA A 165 -0.40 -27.80 12.64
C ALA A 165 -1.12 -28.00 13.97
N ARG A 166 -1.87 -29.10 14.14
CA ARG A 166 -2.55 -29.42 15.39
C ARG A 166 -1.57 -29.68 16.54
N LYS A 167 -0.50 -30.43 16.28
CA LYS A 167 0.57 -30.67 17.25
C LYS A 167 1.27 -29.36 17.66
N LEU A 168 1.42 -28.43 16.72
CA LEU A 168 1.96 -27.09 16.98
C LEU A 168 0.99 -26.26 17.83
N GLU A 169 -0.32 -26.34 17.56
CA GLU A 169 -1.36 -25.68 18.34
C GLU A 169 -1.37 -26.17 19.79
N THR A 170 -1.39 -27.48 20.00
CA THR A 170 -1.46 -28.07 21.36
C THR A 170 -0.20 -27.82 22.18
N LYS A 171 0.96 -27.71 21.53
CA LYS A 171 2.22 -27.33 22.17
C LYS A 171 2.38 -25.82 22.39
N GLY A 172 1.42 -25.00 21.98
CA GLY A 172 1.49 -23.54 22.08
C GLY A 172 2.47 -22.89 21.10
N GLY A 173 2.94 -23.62 20.07
CA GLY A 173 3.92 -23.14 19.09
C GLY A 173 3.48 -21.91 18.30
N TYR A 174 2.17 -21.69 18.14
CA TYR A 174 1.64 -20.50 17.47
C TYR A 174 1.97 -19.19 18.18
N LYS A 175 2.25 -19.21 19.50
CA LYS A 175 2.72 -18.00 20.21
C LYS A 175 4.09 -17.56 19.70
N TYR A 176 5.00 -18.51 19.48
CA TYR A 176 6.34 -18.22 18.95
C TYR A 176 6.29 -17.79 17.48
N LEU A 177 5.47 -18.44 16.66
CA LEU A 177 5.25 -18.00 15.27
C LEU A 177 4.69 -16.58 15.19
N HIS A 178 3.78 -16.23 16.10
CA HIS A 178 3.25 -14.88 16.20
C HIS A 178 4.34 -13.86 16.51
N VAL A 179 5.13 -14.10 17.56
CA VAL A 179 6.24 -13.21 17.95
C VAL A 179 7.25 -13.09 16.80
N PHE A 180 7.61 -14.20 16.17
CA PHE A 180 8.52 -14.21 15.02
C PHE A 180 7.98 -13.39 13.84
N ALA A 181 6.69 -13.57 13.48
CA ALA A 181 6.06 -12.81 12.41
C ALA A 181 6.06 -11.29 12.68
N VAL A 182 5.80 -10.90 13.93
CA VAL A 182 5.82 -9.50 14.35
C VAL A 182 7.24 -8.94 14.31
N ILE A 183 8.23 -9.66 14.83
CA ILE A 183 9.65 -9.24 14.79
C ILE A 183 10.13 -9.09 13.35
N CYS A 184 9.82 -10.05 12.47
CA CYS A 184 10.20 -9.97 11.06
C CYS A 184 9.52 -8.78 10.36
N GLY A 185 8.20 -8.61 10.54
CA GLY A 185 7.47 -7.50 9.92
C GLY A 185 7.94 -6.13 10.41
N VAL A 186 7.98 -5.93 11.74
CA VAL A 186 8.38 -4.64 12.33
C VAL A 186 9.86 -4.39 12.10
N GLY A 187 10.73 -5.36 12.40
CA GLY A 187 12.18 -5.21 12.29
C GLY A 187 12.62 -4.92 10.86
N PHE A 188 12.06 -5.62 9.88
CA PHE A 188 12.38 -5.38 8.46
C PHE A 188 11.91 -4.00 8.00
N SER A 189 10.69 -3.60 8.35
CA SER A 189 10.18 -2.27 7.99
C SER A 189 10.97 -1.14 8.66
N ILE A 190 11.34 -1.26 9.95
CA ILE A 190 12.20 -0.27 10.64
C ILE A 190 13.56 -0.17 9.95
N PHE A 191 14.16 -1.32 9.62
CA PHE A 191 15.46 -1.35 8.95
C PHE A 191 15.44 -0.59 7.63
N LEU A 192 14.41 -0.78 6.80
CA LEU A 192 14.28 -0.07 5.53
C LEU A 192 14.05 1.43 5.69
N VAL A 193 13.23 1.84 6.65
CA VAL A 193 13.05 3.27 6.97
C VAL A 193 14.37 3.88 7.47
N GLY A 194 15.11 3.15 8.32
CA GLY A 194 16.43 3.58 8.79
C GLY A 194 17.44 3.78 7.65
N LEU A 195 17.44 2.89 6.66
CA LEU A 195 18.26 3.05 5.46
C LEU A 195 17.87 4.28 4.64
N GLN A 196 16.58 4.59 4.53
CA GLN A 196 16.12 5.80 3.85
C GLN A 196 16.56 7.08 4.57
N PHE A 197 16.50 7.10 5.91
CA PHE A 197 17.07 8.21 6.69
C PHE A 197 18.59 8.35 6.50
N ALA A 198 19.32 7.24 6.39
CA ALA A 198 20.76 7.27 6.18
C ALA A 198 21.19 7.88 4.83
N VAL A 199 20.29 7.94 3.85
CA VAL A 199 20.55 8.46 2.49
C VAL A 199 19.82 9.79 2.19
N GLY A 200 19.33 10.48 3.22
CA GLY A 200 18.75 11.83 3.08
C GLY A 200 17.30 11.98 3.56
N GLY A 201 16.67 10.91 4.05
CA GLY A 201 15.33 10.97 4.64
C GLY A 201 14.22 11.26 3.62
N PHE A 202 13.11 11.83 4.10
CA PHE A 202 11.92 12.11 3.30
C PHE A 202 11.74 13.60 3.13
N SER A 203 12.12 14.10 1.95
CA SER A 203 12.03 15.52 1.60
C SER A 203 11.13 15.77 0.40
N ARG A 204 10.86 14.74 -0.41
CA ARG A 204 10.12 14.91 -1.65
C ARG A 204 8.66 14.74 -1.42
N THR A 205 7.88 15.63 -2.00
CA THR A 205 6.43 15.49 -1.93
C THR A 205 5.87 15.23 -3.31
N VAL A 206 5.27 14.06 -3.49
CA VAL A 206 4.59 13.71 -4.73
C VAL A 206 3.11 13.71 -4.45
N VAL A 207 2.40 14.67 -5.07
CA VAL A 207 1.01 14.98 -4.73
C VAL A 207 0.93 15.55 -3.30
N PRO A 208 -0.02 16.43 -2.98
CA PRO A 208 -0.07 17.10 -1.69
C PRO A 208 -0.42 16.22 -0.46
N ILE A 209 -0.01 14.95 -0.44
CA ILE A 209 -0.17 14.04 0.71
C ILE A 209 1.02 13.12 0.98
N PHE A 210 1.82 12.73 -0.02
CA PHE A 210 2.90 11.77 0.20
C PHE A 210 4.24 12.46 0.34
N CYS A 211 4.93 12.10 1.41
CA CYS A 211 6.34 12.36 1.57
C CYS A 211 7.13 11.12 1.19
N LEU A 212 7.99 11.26 0.20
CA LEU A 212 8.86 10.22 -0.33
C LEU A 212 10.31 10.60 -0.08
N ALA A 213 11.13 9.56 0.06
CA ALA A 213 12.57 9.73 -0.02
C ALA A 213 12.96 10.10 -1.46
N ALA A 214 14.22 10.49 -1.67
CA ALA A 214 14.73 10.75 -3.02
C ALA A 214 14.43 9.57 -3.96
N SER A 215 14.10 9.83 -5.23
CA SER A 215 13.56 8.85 -6.19
C SER A 215 14.32 7.52 -6.19
N GLU A 216 15.65 7.57 -6.24
CA GLU A 216 16.52 6.38 -6.18
C GLU A 216 16.38 5.61 -4.86
N SER A 217 16.44 6.30 -3.72
CA SER A 217 16.31 5.68 -2.39
C SER A 217 14.91 5.11 -2.12
N ALA A 218 13.86 5.82 -2.56
CA ALA A 218 12.48 5.36 -2.48
C ALA A 218 12.27 4.10 -3.34
N PHE A 219 12.90 4.06 -4.52
CA PHE A 219 12.87 2.89 -5.38
C PHE A 219 13.61 1.70 -4.75
N VAL A 220 14.85 1.89 -4.31
CA VAL A 220 15.72 0.81 -3.81
C VAL A 220 15.25 0.26 -2.46
N PHE A 221 14.82 1.12 -1.54
CA PHE A 221 14.47 0.70 -0.17
C PHE A 221 12.96 0.61 0.09
N GLY A 222 12.13 1.17 -0.79
CA GLY A 222 10.66 1.07 -0.72
C GLY A 222 10.10 0.09 -1.74
N VAL A 223 10.29 0.39 -3.02
CA VAL A 223 9.65 -0.36 -4.12
C VAL A 223 10.24 -1.75 -4.31
N ILE A 224 11.57 -1.90 -4.41
CA ILE A 224 12.20 -3.21 -4.65
C ILE A 224 11.84 -4.23 -3.55
N PRO A 225 11.98 -3.93 -2.23
CA PRO A 225 11.62 -4.86 -1.18
C PRO A 225 10.12 -5.18 -1.18
N GLY A 226 9.27 -4.17 -1.40
CA GLY A 226 7.84 -4.34 -1.53
C GLY A 226 7.43 -5.26 -2.69
N CYS A 227 8.06 -5.10 -3.86
CA CYS A 227 7.88 -5.97 -5.02
C CYS A 227 8.34 -7.41 -4.73
N PHE A 228 9.48 -7.58 -4.06
CA PHE A 228 10.00 -8.89 -3.68
C PHE A 228 9.03 -9.64 -2.75
N ILE A 229 8.54 -9.00 -1.68
CA ILE A 229 7.57 -9.62 -0.78
C ILE A 229 6.24 -9.85 -1.50
N SER A 230 5.84 -8.96 -2.41
CA SER A 230 4.62 -9.12 -3.21
C SER A 230 4.70 -10.36 -4.10
N ALA A 231 5.87 -10.61 -4.71
CA ALA A 231 6.10 -11.82 -5.49
C ALA A 231 5.98 -13.10 -4.64
N ILE A 232 6.51 -13.09 -3.41
CA ILE A 232 6.33 -14.20 -2.46
C ILE A 232 4.84 -14.39 -2.12
N PHE A 233 4.15 -13.31 -1.80
CA PHE A 233 2.72 -13.33 -1.49
C PHE A 233 1.90 -13.92 -2.65
N LEU A 234 2.10 -13.41 -3.87
CA LEU A 234 1.42 -13.88 -5.07
C LEU A 234 1.74 -15.35 -5.37
N THR A 235 2.98 -15.78 -5.13
CA THR A 235 3.36 -17.20 -5.23
C THR A 235 2.53 -18.06 -4.27
N PHE A 236 2.35 -17.62 -3.02
CA PHE A 236 1.49 -18.32 -2.07
C PHE A 236 0.02 -18.33 -2.50
N VAL A 237 -0.49 -17.24 -3.07
CA VAL A 237 -1.85 -17.18 -3.64
C VAL A 237 -1.99 -18.19 -4.78
N MET A 238 -1.02 -18.26 -5.69
CA MET A 238 -1.00 -19.21 -6.81
C MET A 238 -0.93 -20.66 -6.34
N VAL A 239 -0.12 -20.98 -5.32
CA VAL A 239 -0.06 -22.31 -4.71
C VAL A 239 -1.42 -22.68 -4.09
N LEU A 240 -2.08 -21.74 -3.40
CA LEU A 240 -3.43 -21.96 -2.85
C LEU A 240 -4.45 -22.25 -3.95
N LEU A 241 -4.44 -21.46 -5.02
CA LEU A 241 -5.31 -21.64 -6.19
C LEU A 241 -5.09 -23.00 -6.85
N PHE A 242 -3.85 -23.35 -7.16
CA PHE A 242 -3.48 -24.62 -7.77
C PHE A 242 -3.95 -25.82 -6.94
N LYS A 243 -3.77 -25.75 -5.62
CA LYS A 243 -4.28 -26.78 -4.70
C LYS A 243 -5.78 -26.96 -4.82
N ILE A 244 -6.53 -25.86 -4.84
CA ILE A 244 -7.99 -25.89 -4.88
C ILE A 244 -8.46 -26.46 -6.22
N ILE A 245 -7.88 -26.00 -7.33
CA ILE A 245 -8.15 -26.49 -8.68
C ILE A 245 -7.86 -27.99 -8.78
N ASN A 246 -6.68 -28.45 -8.33
CA ASN A 246 -6.33 -29.87 -8.38
C ASN A 246 -7.28 -30.74 -7.57
N ILE A 247 -7.67 -30.31 -6.37
CA ILE A 247 -8.63 -31.05 -5.55
C ILE A 247 -10.01 -31.08 -6.23
N GLN A 248 -10.44 -29.99 -6.86
CA GLN A 248 -11.70 -29.97 -7.62
C GLN A 248 -11.65 -30.88 -8.85
N GLY A 249 -10.57 -30.83 -9.63
CA GLY A 249 -10.35 -31.68 -10.79
C GLY A 249 -10.32 -33.17 -10.43
N TRP A 250 -9.67 -33.52 -9.31
CA TRP A 250 -9.68 -34.88 -8.79
C TRP A 250 -11.08 -35.36 -8.38
N LYS A 251 -11.88 -34.49 -7.76
CA LYS A 251 -13.27 -34.81 -7.41
C LYS A 251 -14.17 -35.01 -8.62
N LEU A 252 -14.04 -34.15 -9.63
CA LEU A 252 -14.79 -34.27 -10.89
C LEU A 252 -14.45 -35.60 -11.59
N LYS A 253 -13.17 -35.97 -11.67
CA LYS A 253 -12.73 -37.25 -12.23
C LYS A 253 -13.28 -38.45 -11.45
N ARG A 254 -13.25 -38.40 -10.12
CA ARG A 254 -13.78 -39.47 -9.26
C ARG A 254 -15.31 -39.59 -9.35
N SER A 255 -16.03 -38.47 -9.36
CA SER A 255 -17.48 -38.45 -9.57
C SER A 255 -17.84 -39.02 -10.93
N GLN A 256 -17.10 -38.70 -12.00
CA GLN A 256 -17.32 -39.28 -13.32
C GLN A 256 -17.01 -40.78 -13.39
N GLN A 257 -16.01 -41.25 -12.64
CA GLN A 257 -15.74 -42.69 -12.52
C GLN A 257 -16.85 -43.42 -11.75
N GLU A 258 -17.34 -42.85 -10.65
CA GLU A 258 -18.45 -43.41 -9.87
C GLU A 258 -19.76 -43.41 -10.67
N THR A 259 -20.06 -42.37 -11.46
CA THR A 259 -21.25 -42.33 -12.35
C THR A 259 -21.18 -43.36 -13.48
N LYS A 260 -19.98 -43.68 -14.00
CA LYS A 260 -19.80 -44.78 -14.97
C LYS A 260 -19.96 -46.16 -14.35
N GLN A 261 -19.76 -46.29 -13.04
CA GLN A 261 -19.84 -47.57 -12.32
C GLN A 261 -21.25 -47.84 -11.74
N THR A 262 -22.09 -46.81 -11.55
CA THR A 262 -23.49 -46.94 -11.12
C THR A 262 -24.51 -47.20 -12.23
N VAL A 263 -24.11 -47.32 -13.50
CA VAL A 263 -25.01 -47.80 -14.58
C VAL A 263 -25.22 -49.32 -14.52
N SER A 264 -24.49 -50.04 -13.66
CA SER A 264 -24.58 -51.49 -13.50
C SER A 264 -25.07 -51.98 -12.14
N THR A 265 -25.54 -51.12 -11.22
CA THR A 265 -26.19 -51.62 -9.99
C THR A 265 -27.12 -50.58 -9.38
N SER A 266 -28.42 -50.88 -9.43
CA SER A 266 -29.46 -50.28 -8.61
C SER A 266 -29.16 -50.52 -7.13
N GLU A 267 -29.03 -49.46 -6.33
CA GLU A 267 -29.81 -49.24 -5.11
C GLU A 267 -29.26 -48.07 -4.27
N HIS A 268 -30.20 -47.42 -3.59
CA HIS A 268 -30.07 -46.24 -2.73
C HIS A 268 -28.76 -46.15 -1.91
N THR A 269 -27.91 -45.17 -2.26
CA THR A 269 -27.10 -44.48 -1.25
C THR A 269 -27.05 -42.98 -1.56
N THR A 270 -27.60 -42.19 -0.65
CA THR A 270 -27.55 -40.73 -0.65
C THR A 270 -26.10 -40.28 -0.41
N SER A 271 -25.33 -40.20 -1.50
CA SER A 271 -23.98 -39.64 -1.49
C SER A 271 -24.04 -38.16 -1.14
N SER A 272 -23.65 -37.84 0.10
CA SER A 272 -23.40 -36.47 0.57
C SER A 272 -22.22 -35.87 -0.22
N SER A 273 -22.53 -35.31 -1.39
CA SER A 273 -21.66 -34.43 -2.19
C SER A 273 -21.11 -33.30 -1.32
N LYS A 274 -19.87 -33.48 -0.82
CA LYS A 274 -19.14 -32.44 -0.08
C LYS A 274 -18.56 -31.44 -1.08
N ASN A 275 -19.42 -30.52 -1.53
CA ASN A 275 -19.04 -29.26 -2.16
C ASN A 275 -17.95 -28.55 -1.33
N TYR A 276 -17.07 -27.81 -1.99
CA TYR A 276 -16.23 -26.83 -1.30
C TYR A 276 -17.17 -25.93 -0.49
N THR A 277 -16.91 -25.79 0.80
CA THR A 277 -17.72 -24.90 1.63
C THR A 277 -17.43 -23.50 1.13
N THR A 278 -18.47 -22.75 0.74
CA THR A 278 -18.47 -21.34 0.29
C THR A 278 -17.38 -20.46 0.95
N ALA A 279 -17.04 -20.75 2.20
CA ALA A 279 -15.89 -20.25 2.94
C ALA A 279 -14.52 -20.27 2.23
N GLN A 280 -14.09 -21.42 1.71
CA GLN A 280 -12.75 -21.57 1.10
C GLN A 280 -12.62 -20.75 -0.20
N ILE A 281 -13.68 -20.70 -1.01
CA ILE A 281 -13.74 -19.85 -2.21
C ILE A 281 -13.71 -18.37 -1.82
N LYS A 282 -14.47 -17.97 -0.79
CA LYS A 282 -14.45 -16.60 -0.26
C LYS A 282 -13.06 -16.17 0.23
N LEU A 283 -12.34 -17.08 0.89
CA LEU A 283 -11.01 -16.81 1.41
C LEU A 283 -9.96 -16.65 0.31
N VAL A 284 -10.04 -17.45 -0.76
CA VAL A 284 -9.23 -17.26 -1.97
C VAL A 284 -9.52 -15.92 -2.61
N LEU A 285 -10.80 -15.57 -2.78
CA LEU A 285 -11.19 -14.31 -3.40
C LEU A 285 -10.63 -13.11 -2.63
N ILE A 286 -10.66 -13.16 -1.29
CA ILE A 286 -10.03 -12.15 -0.44
C ILE A 286 -8.53 -12.04 -0.75
N PHE A 287 -7.79 -13.15 -0.77
CA PHE A 287 -6.36 -13.09 -1.07
C PHE A 287 -6.03 -12.65 -2.50
N CYS A 288 -6.85 -13.03 -3.49
CA CYS A 288 -6.71 -12.55 -4.85
C CYS A 288 -6.95 -11.04 -4.95
N THR A 289 -7.98 -10.51 -4.27
CA THR A 289 -8.24 -9.07 -4.21
C THR A 289 -7.07 -8.33 -3.54
N GLN A 290 -6.52 -8.88 -2.46
CA GLN A 290 -5.33 -8.33 -1.81
C GLN A 290 -4.12 -8.35 -2.75
N GLY A 291 -3.91 -9.44 -3.49
CA GLY A 291 -2.83 -9.56 -4.48
C GLY A 291 -2.95 -8.52 -5.60
N LEU A 292 -4.15 -8.36 -6.16
CA LEU A 292 -4.42 -7.34 -7.18
C LEU A 292 -4.16 -5.93 -6.65
N ALA A 293 -4.62 -5.63 -5.43
CA ALA A 293 -4.37 -4.34 -4.79
C ALA A 293 -2.87 -4.08 -4.58
N THR A 294 -2.09 -5.08 -4.22
CA THR A 294 -0.62 -4.94 -4.08
C THR A 294 0.06 -4.64 -5.41
N ILE A 295 -0.35 -5.33 -6.50
CA ILE A 295 0.17 -5.09 -7.85
C ILE A 295 -0.14 -3.65 -8.28
N ILE A 296 -1.40 -3.22 -8.14
CA ILE A 296 -1.80 -1.85 -8.51
C ILE A 296 -0.95 -0.83 -7.75
N ASN A 297 -0.85 -0.94 -6.42
CA ASN A 297 -0.06 0.00 -5.62
C ASN A 297 1.40 0.07 -6.09
N TYR A 298 2.15 -1.03 -6.10
CA TYR A 298 3.58 -0.98 -6.44
C TYR A 298 3.83 -0.62 -7.91
N SER A 299 2.93 -0.98 -8.83
CA SER A 299 3.04 -0.57 -10.24
C SER A 299 2.86 0.94 -10.38
N SER A 300 1.85 1.53 -9.72
CA SER A 300 1.62 2.97 -9.72
C SER A 300 2.78 3.73 -9.06
N TYR A 301 3.27 3.26 -7.91
CA TYR A 301 4.45 3.85 -7.25
C TYR A 301 5.67 3.84 -8.17
N SER A 302 5.88 2.76 -8.92
CA SER A 302 6.99 2.65 -9.87
C SER A 302 6.86 3.64 -11.03
N VAL A 303 5.64 3.86 -11.55
CA VAL A 303 5.38 4.86 -12.60
C VAL A 303 5.65 6.26 -12.08
N VAL A 304 5.18 6.58 -10.87
CA VAL A 304 5.38 7.88 -10.23
C VAL A 304 6.87 8.20 -10.10
N LEU A 305 7.66 7.29 -9.52
CA LEU A 305 9.10 7.48 -9.35
C LEU A 305 9.85 7.61 -10.67
N ARG A 306 9.40 6.91 -11.72
CA ARG A 306 10.06 6.96 -13.03
C ARG A 306 9.78 8.25 -13.80
N MET A 307 8.58 8.80 -13.66
CA MET A 307 8.20 10.06 -14.30
C MET A 307 8.70 11.28 -13.53
N GLU A 308 9.13 11.10 -12.28
CA GLU A 308 9.55 12.17 -11.38
C GLU A 308 10.68 13.04 -11.95
N ASP A 309 11.75 12.46 -12.50
CA ASP A 309 12.88 13.24 -13.05
C ASP A 309 12.50 14.02 -14.31
N VAL A 310 11.52 13.52 -15.08
CA VAL A 310 11.00 14.22 -16.27
C VAL A 310 10.08 15.36 -15.82
N PHE A 311 9.18 15.07 -14.87
CA PHE A 311 8.29 16.05 -14.27
C PHE A 311 9.09 17.18 -13.59
N SER A 312 10.07 16.85 -12.75
CA SER A 312 10.87 17.84 -12.01
C SER A 312 11.64 18.78 -12.93
N ARG A 313 12.13 18.28 -14.09
CA ARG A 313 12.82 19.12 -15.09
C ARG A 313 11.85 20.04 -15.81
N ALA A 314 10.74 19.51 -16.33
CA ALA A 314 9.71 20.31 -16.99
C ALA A 314 9.12 21.35 -16.03
N PHE A 315 8.98 20.98 -14.75
CA PHE A 315 8.51 21.88 -13.71
C PHE A 315 9.51 23.00 -13.43
N GLN A 316 10.81 22.69 -13.31
CA GLN A 316 11.84 23.71 -13.14
C GLN A 316 11.90 24.68 -14.34
N GLU A 317 11.84 24.15 -15.57
CA GLU A 317 11.81 24.97 -16.80
C GLU A 317 10.62 25.95 -16.81
N TYR A 318 9.45 25.49 -16.34
CA TYR A 318 8.29 26.35 -16.18
C TYR A 318 8.52 27.45 -15.13
N LEU A 319 9.08 27.11 -13.96
CA LEU A 319 9.38 28.10 -12.91
C LEU A 319 10.39 29.15 -13.36
N ASP A 320 11.43 28.73 -14.09
CA ASP A 320 12.46 29.62 -14.61
C ASP A 320 11.89 30.59 -15.68
N CYS A 321 10.84 30.17 -16.40
CA CYS A 321 10.09 31.01 -17.33
C CYS A 321 9.14 31.99 -16.62
N GLU A 322 8.33 31.49 -15.67
CA GLU A 322 7.24 32.23 -15.03
C GLU A 322 7.77 33.23 -13.99
N GLY A 323 8.84 32.87 -13.26
CA GLY A 323 9.41 33.66 -12.19
C GLY A 323 9.72 35.11 -12.57
N PRO A 324 10.39 35.37 -13.72
CA PRO A 324 10.63 36.72 -14.24
C PRO A 324 9.40 37.47 -14.77
N GLY A 325 8.23 36.84 -14.86
CA GLY A 325 7.00 37.46 -15.37
C GLY A 325 6.90 37.56 -16.90
N ASN A 326 7.63 36.71 -17.63
CA ASN A 326 7.53 36.63 -19.10
C ASN A 326 6.24 35.89 -19.47
N GLY A 327 5.13 36.61 -19.67
CA GLY A 327 3.75 36.08 -19.72
C GLY A 327 3.36 35.09 -20.84
N GLN A 328 4.23 34.18 -21.26
CA GLN A 328 3.97 33.08 -22.22
C GLN A 328 4.66 31.77 -21.79
N CYS A 329 4.49 31.36 -20.52
CA CYS A 329 5.02 30.09 -20.05
C CYS A 329 3.97 28.99 -20.22
N ASP A 330 4.34 27.91 -20.91
CA ASP A 330 3.43 26.81 -21.19
C ASP A 330 3.32 25.86 -19.99
N ARG A 331 2.22 26.00 -19.25
CA ARG A 331 1.87 25.13 -18.12
C ARG A 331 1.56 23.69 -18.56
N SER A 332 1.11 23.50 -19.81
CA SER A 332 0.59 22.21 -20.27
C SER A 332 1.68 21.13 -20.36
N LEU A 333 2.94 21.53 -20.53
CA LEU A 333 4.07 20.62 -20.68
C LEU A 333 4.32 19.79 -19.41
N PHE A 334 4.46 20.42 -18.25
CA PHE A 334 4.70 19.68 -17.01
C PHE A 334 3.43 19.01 -16.48
N GLU A 335 2.24 19.58 -16.72
CA GLU A 335 0.96 18.94 -16.40
C GLU A 335 0.76 17.63 -17.17
N ALA A 336 1.22 17.55 -18.43
CA ALA A 336 1.19 16.32 -19.22
C ALA A 336 2.09 15.22 -18.67
N PHE A 337 3.17 15.58 -17.98
CA PHE A 337 4.09 14.65 -17.34
C PHE A 337 3.74 14.32 -15.90
N ASP A 338 2.70 14.96 -15.33
CA ASP A 338 2.27 14.66 -13.96
C ASP A 338 1.54 13.30 -13.91
N PRO A 339 2.14 12.25 -13.33
CA PRO A 339 1.50 10.93 -13.24
C PRO A 339 0.31 10.92 -12.26
N THR A 340 0.16 11.97 -11.45
CA THR A 340 -0.75 12.04 -10.31
C THR A 340 -2.23 11.87 -10.66
N PRO A 341 -2.80 12.62 -11.62
CA PRO A 341 -4.25 12.61 -11.82
C PRO A 341 -4.77 11.24 -12.28
N THR A 342 -3.90 10.42 -12.87
CA THR A 342 -4.25 9.11 -13.45
C THR A 342 -3.86 7.95 -12.54
N THR A 343 -2.67 7.98 -11.94
CA THR A 343 -2.17 6.86 -11.11
C THR A 343 -2.72 6.87 -9.69
N PHE A 344 -2.94 8.06 -9.12
CA PHE A 344 -3.28 8.19 -7.71
C PHE A 344 -4.69 7.70 -7.35
N PRO A 345 -5.75 7.97 -8.14
CA PRO A 345 -7.07 7.39 -7.88
C PRO A 345 -7.02 5.85 -7.86
N LEU A 346 -6.22 5.24 -8.75
CA LEU A 346 -6.05 3.77 -8.79
C LEU A 346 -5.36 3.24 -7.54
N THR A 347 -4.28 3.89 -7.07
CA THR A 347 -3.64 3.51 -5.80
C THR A 347 -4.58 3.65 -4.63
N THR A 348 -5.37 4.72 -4.60
CA THR A 348 -6.30 5.02 -3.51
C THR A 348 -7.44 4.01 -3.47
N ILE A 349 -7.99 3.61 -4.62
CA ILE A 349 -8.96 2.50 -4.72
C ILE A 349 -8.33 1.20 -4.21
N ALA A 350 -7.14 0.85 -4.68
CA ALA A 350 -6.42 -0.34 -4.24
C ALA A 350 -6.15 -0.32 -2.72
N TYR A 351 -5.88 0.85 -2.17
CA TYR A 351 -5.66 1.06 -0.75
C TYR A 351 -6.90 0.74 0.09
N VAL A 352 -8.10 1.09 -0.41
CA VAL A 352 -9.39 0.82 0.24
C VAL A 352 -9.83 -0.64 0.12
N LEU A 353 -9.45 -1.33 -0.96
CA LEU A 353 -9.78 -2.75 -1.16
C LEU A 353 -9.19 -3.66 -0.06
N LEU A 354 -8.02 -3.33 0.47
CA LEU A 354 -7.36 -4.10 1.53
C LEU A 354 -8.17 -4.16 2.85
N PRO A 355 -8.56 -3.03 3.47
CA PRO A 355 -9.39 -3.04 4.67
C PRO A 355 -10.80 -3.59 4.40
N ILE A 356 -11.39 -3.36 3.22
CA ILE A 356 -12.68 -3.97 2.86
C ILE A 356 -12.56 -5.50 2.82
N SER A 357 -11.50 -6.03 2.22
CA SER A 357 -11.27 -7.48 2.15
C SER A 357 -11.12 -8.09 3.56
N THR A 358 -10.50 -7.35 4.47
CA THR A 358 -10.35 -7.73 5.88
C THR A 358 -11.68 -7.68 6.61
N LEU A 359 -12.50 -6.64 6.41
CA LEU A 359 -13.85 -6.57 6.95
C LEU A 359 -14.70 -7.77 6.51
N ILE A 360 -14.67 -8.09 5.21
CA ILE A 360 -15.40 -9.24 4.65
C ILE A 360 -14.90 -10.55 5.30
N TYR A 361 -13.60 -10.69 5.53
CA TYR A 361 -13.02 -11.82 6.25
C TYR A 361 -13.59 -11.94 7.66
N VAL A 362 -13.50 -10.87 8.45
CA VAL A 362 -13.94 -10.81 9.85
C VAL A 362 -15.44 -11.07 9.97
N ALA A 363 -16.25 -10.47 9.11
CA ALA A 363 -17.70 -10.64 9.06
C ALA A 363 -18.11 -12.08 8.73
N ASN A 364 -17.31 -12.83 7.99
CA ASN A 364 -17.63 -14.20 7.56
C ASN A 364 -16.92 -15.34 8.32
N ILE A 365 -16.01 -15.03 9.26
CA ILE A 365 -15.10 -16.01 9.88
C ILE A 365 -15.80 -17.21 10.55
N GLU A 366 -16.98 -17.01 11.13
CA GLU A 366 -17.71 -18.07 11.83
C GLU A 366 -18.29 -19.12 10.88
N LYS A 367 -18.82 -18.71 9.72
CA LYS A 367 -19.27 -19.65 8.66
C LYS A 367 -18.10 -20.47 8.10
N GLN A 368 -16.87 -19.99 8.23
CA GLN A 368 -15.66 -20.64 7.72
C GLN A 368 -15.13 -21.75 8.65
N PHE A 369 -15.05 -21.48 9.95
CA PHE A 369 -14.43 -22.41 10.90
C PHE A 369 -15.39 -23.49 11.44
N THR A 370 -16.67 -23.18 11.67
CA THR A 370 -17.65 -24.15 12.19
C THR A 370 -17.88 -25.32 11.22
N ARG A 371 -17.74 -25.07 9.91
CA ARG A 371 -17.84 -26.09 8.85
C ARG A 371 -16.56 -26.90 8.62
N CYS A 372 -15.38 -26.32 8.89
CA CYS A 372 -14.12 -27.09 8.87
C CYS A 372 -14.07 -28.09 10.03
N LYS A 373 -14.47 -27.68 11.24
CA LYS A 373 -14.44 -28.52 12.44
C LYS A 373 -15.33 -29.77 12.33
N THR A 374 -16.50 -29.64 11.71
CA THR A 374 -17.42 -30.78 11.46
C THR A 374 -16.90 -31.72 10.36
N LYS A 375 -16.24 -31.21 9.31
CA LYS A 375 -15.62 -32.04 8.26
C LYS A 375 -14.46 -32.88 8.78
N PHE A 376 -13.65 -32.36 9.71
CA PHE A 376 -12.52 -33.10 10.29
C PHE A 376 -12.92 -34.17 11.32
N LYS A 377 -13.99 -33.95 12.09
CA LYS A 377 -14.56 -34.99 12.98
C LYS A 377 -15.16 -36.17 12.20
N SER A 378 -15.71 -35.94 11.01
CA SER A 378 -16.27 -37.04 10.20
C SER A 378 -15.18 -37.89 9.53
N SER A 379 -14.01 -37.33 9.23
CA SER A 379 -12.90 -38.07 8.62
C SER A 379 -12.16 -38.98 9.61
N THR A 380 -12.17 -38.63 10.90
CA THR A 380 -11.51 -39.40 11.97
C THR A 380 -12.37 -40.54 12.50
N LYS A 381 -13.70 -40.52 12.26
CA LYS A 381 -14.57 -41.65 12.56
C LYS A 381 -14.60 -42.74 11.48
N SER A 382 -14.07 -42.46 10.29
CA SER A 382 -14.03 -43.42 9.17
C SER A 382 -12.74 -44.27 9.13
N THR A 383 -11.85 -44.11 10.11
CA THR A 383 -10.55 -44.80 10.21
C THR A 383 -10.38 -45.53 11.55
N ARG A 384 -11.50 -45.96 12.16
CA ARG A 384 -11.48 -46.80 13.35
C ARG A 384 -12.36 -48.01 13.16
#